data_AF-A0A5R2MZ71-F1
#
_entry.id   AF-A0A5R2MZ71-F1
#
_cell.length_a   1.000
_cell.length_b   1.000
_cell.length_c   1.000
_cell.angle_alpha   90.00
_cell.angle_beta   90.00
_cell.angle_gamma   90.00
#
_symmetry.space_group_name_H-M   'P 1'
#
loop_
_entity.id
_entity.type
_entity.pdbx_description
1 polymer ?
#
loop_
_entity_poly.entity_id
_entity_poly.type
_entity_poly.pdbx_seq_one_letter_code
_entity_poly.pdbx_strand_id
1 'polypeptide(L)' 'MKFNDYRHDIDGLRAVAVIAVIMFHFGVPGFAGGFAGVDVFFVISGYLITSILVGPNRLSLTEFYGRRVRRILPA' A
#
# COMPACT_ATOMS: atom_id res chain seq x y z
N MET A 1 10.88 19.21 12.51
CA MET A 1 11.17 18.70 11.15
C MET A 1 9.91 17.99 10.66
N LYS A 2 9.13 18.61 9.76
CA LYS A 2 7.83 18.08 9.32
C LYS A 2 8.07 16.99 8.27
N PHE A 3 8.02 15.71 8.67
CA PHE A 3 7.86 14.59 7.73
C PHE A 3 6.42 14.08 7.81
N ASN A 4 5.48 14.92 7.38
CA ASN A 4 4.08 14.54 7.27
C ASN A 4 3.55 14.89 5.88
N ASP A 5 4.32 14.59 4.83
CA ASP A 5 3.75 14.51 3.48
C ASP A 5 3.17 13.11 3.32
N TYR A 6 1.92 13.00 3.75
CA TYR A 6 1.10 11.84 3.43
C TYR A 6 0.94 11.76 1.92
N ARG A 7 1.48 10.70 1.30
CA ARG A 7 1.48 10.52 -0.15
C ARG A 7 0.15 9.96 -0.65
N HIS A 8 -0.83 10.87 -0.73
CA HIS A 8 -2.17 10.57 -1.25
C HIS A 8 -2.14 9.99 -2.67
N ASP A 9 -1.16 10.38 -3.48
CA ASP A 9 -0.92 9.84 -4.82
C ASP A 9 -0.65 8.33 -4.80
N ILE A 10 0.21 7.86 -3.89
CA ILE A 10 0.56 6.44 -3.76
C ILE A 10 -0.62 5.60 -3.27
N ASP A 11 -1.40 6.13 -2.32
CA ASP A 11 -2.62 5.47 -1.86
C ASP A 11 -3.70 5.43 -2.95
N GLY A 12 -3.81 6.48 -3.76
CA GLY A 12 -4.68 6.50 -4.93
C GLY A 12 -4.32 5.40 -5.94
N LEU A 13 -3.03 5.22 -6.25
CA LEU A 13 -2.57 4.14 -7.13
C LEU A 13 -2.89 2.76 -6.55
N ARG A 14 -2.73 2.57 -5.24
CA ARG A 14 -3.12 1.32 -4.56
C ARG A 14 -4.63 1.08 -4.65
N ALA A 15 -5.44 2.13 -4.50
CA ALA A 15 -6.89 2.03 -4.65
C ALA A 15 -7.29 1.62 -6.08
N VAL A 16 -6.68 2.22 -7.10
CA VAL A 16 -6.89 1.83 -8.51
C VAL A 16 -6.54 0.36 -8.74
N ALA A 17 -5.41 -0.11 -8.20
CA ALA A 17 -5.00 -1.50 -8.29
C ALA A 17 -6.04 -2.46 -7.66
N VAL A 18 -6.56 -2.12 -6.47
CA VAL A 18 -7.62 -2.91 -5.81
C VAL A 18 -8.93 -2.88 -6.59
N ILE A 19 -9.32 -1.73 -7.16
CA ILE A 19 -10.53 -1.62 -7.99
C ILE A 19 -10.43 -2.54 -9.20
N ALA A 20 -9.28 -2.58 -9.88
CA ALA A 20 -9.06 -3.47 -11.01
C ALA A 20 -9.21 -4.96 -10.60
N VAL A 21 -8.70 -5.35 -9.43
CA VAL A 21 -8.84 -6.72 -8.90
C VAL A 21 -10.30 -7.05 -8.58
N ILE A 22 -11.04 -6.10 -8.01
CA ILE A 22 -12.46 -6.25 -7.72
C ILE A 22 -13.24 -6.46 -9.03
N MET A 23 -13.05 -5.57 -10.02
CA MET A 23 -13.72 -5.67 -11.32
C MET A 23 -13.42 -6.99 -12.05
N PHE A 24 -12.18 -7.50 -11.93
CA PHE A 24 -11.82 -8.82 -12.41
C PHE A 24 -12.64 -9.95 -11.73
N HIS A 25 -12.76 -9.94 -10.40
CA HIS A 25 -13.53 -10.96 -9.67
C HIS A 25 -15.03 -10.92 -9.97
N PHE A 26 -15.58 -9.75 -10.27
CA PHE A 26 -16.99 -9.61 -10.66
C PHE A 26 -17.24 -9.84 -12.16
N GLY A 27 -16.22 -10.19 -12.95
CA GLY A 27 -16.37 -10.49 -14.37
C GLY A 27 -16.75 -9.28 -15.22
N VAL A 28 -16.37 -8.07 -14.81
CA VAL A 28 -16.69 -6.83 -15.53
C VAL A 28 -16.00 -6.85 -16.92
N PRO A 29 -16.75 -6.66 -18.03
CA PRO A 29 -16.16 -6.61 -19.37
C PRO A 29 -15.02 -5.58 -19.46
N GLY A 30 -13.90 -5.97 -20.06
CA GLY A 30 -12.70 -5.13 -20.17
C GLY A 30 -11.69 -5.26 -19.01
N PHE A 31 -12.00 -6.00 -17.94
CA PHE A 31 -11.12 -6.17 -16.77
C PHE A 31 -10.51 -7.57 -16.64
N ALA A 32 -10.37 -8.32 -17.74
CA ALA A 32 -9.76 -9.66 -17.74
C ALA A 32 -8.30 -9.66 -17.21
N GLY A 33 -7.59 -8.54 -17.34
CA GLY A 33 -6.23 -8.35 -16.79
C GLY A 33 -6.18 -7.82 -15.35
N GLY A 34 -7.33 -7.62 -14.68
CA GLY A 34 -7.37 -6.96 -13.38
C GLY A 34 -6.66 -7.72 -12.24
N PHE A 35 -6.36 -9.01 -12.41
CA PHE A 35 -5.54 -9.79 -11.48
C PHE A 35 -4.13 -9.19 -11.29
N ALA A 36 -3.57 -8.53 -12.30
CA ALA A 36 -2.26 -7.85 -12.21
C ALA A 36 -2.28 -6.70 -11.18
N GLY A 37 -3.46 -6.21 -10.80
CA GLY A 37 -3.62 -5.23 -9.73
C GLY A 37 -3.12 -5.75 -8.37
N VAL A 38 -3.12 -7.07 -8.14
CA VAL A 38 -2.54 -7.68 -6.92
C VAL A 38 -1.03 -7.42 -6.86
N ASP A 39 -0.33 -7.72 -7.94
CA ASP A 39 1.13 -7.53 -8.05
C ASP A 39 1.49 -6.05 -7.91
N VAL A 40 0.77 -5.17 -8.63
CA VAL A 40 0.98 -3.73 -8.56
C VAL A 40 0.77 -3.20 -7.13
N PHE A 41 -0.29 -3.64 -6.44
CA PHE A 41 -0.57 -3.23 -5.07
C PHE A 41 0.57 -3.63 -4.11
N PHE A 42 1.07 -4.86 -4.23
CA PHE A 42 2.16 -5.35 -3.38
C PHE A 42 3.50 -4.68 -3.70
N VAL A 43 3.81 -4.43 -4.97
CA VAL A 43 5.02 -3.70 -5.38
C VAL A 43 5.03 -2.29 -4.80
N ILE A 44 3.92 -1.55 -4.94
CA ILE A 44 3.80 -0.19 -4.40
C ILE A 44 3.92 -0.21 -2.86
N SER A 45 3.26 -1.17 -2.21
CA SER A 45 3.33 -1.32 -0.75
C SER A 45 4.75 -1.67 -0.29
N GLY A 46 5.45 -2.54 -1.02
CA GLY A 46 6.83 -2.93 -0.75
C GLY A 46 7.80 -1.77 -0.92
N TYR A 47 7.65 -0.95 -1.95
CA TYR A 47 8.42 0.27 -2.14
C TYR A 47 8.26 1.22 -0.93
N LEU A 48 7.02 1.47 -0.50
CA LEU A 48 6.75 2.34 0.64
C LEU A 48 7.37 1.80 1.93
N ILE A 49 7.14 0.52 2.24
CA ILE A 49 7.71 -0.14 3.42
C ILE A 49 9.24 -0.06 3.40
N THR A 50 9.86 -0.35 2.26
CA THR A 50 11.32 -0.30 2.11
C THR A 50 11.87 1.11 2.30
N SER A 51 11.21 2.12 1.73
CA SER A 51 11.60 3.53 1.93
C SER A 51 11.53 3.95 3.41
N ILE A 52 10.60 3.39 4.18
CA ILE A 52 10.47 3.66 5.61
C ILE A 52 11.53 2.92 6.43
N LEU A 53 11.96 1.73 6.01
CA LEU A 53 12.91 0.91 6.77
C LEU A 53 14.38 1.20 6.43
N VAL A 54 14.66 1.68 5.22
CA VAL A 54 16.02 1.87 4.70
C VAL A 54 16.32 3.33 4.36
N GLY A 55 15.29 4.18 4.28
CA GLY A 55 15.44 5.59 3.92
C GLY A 55 16.18 6.45 4.96
N PRO A 56 16.45 7.73 4.63
CA PRO A 56 17.21 8.64 5.47
C PRO A 56 16.58 8.91 6.85
N ASN A 57 15.26 8.75 6.98
CA ASN A 57 14.52 8.86 8.24
C ASN A 57 13.91 7.51 8.63
N ARG A 58 14.71 6.45 8.55
CA ARG A 58 14.22 5.09 8.78
C ARG A 58 13.68 4.89 10.19
N LEU A 59 12.62 4.11 10.28
CA LEU A 59 12.13 3.60 11.56
C LEU A 59 12.86 2.29 11.90
N SER A 60 13.07 2.04 13.19
CA SER A 60 13.43 0.70 13.64
C SER A 60 12.29 -0.28 13.35
N LEU A 61 12.62 -1.57 13.22
CA LEU A 61 11.61 -2.61 12.98
C LEU A 61 10.55 -2.63 14.08
N THR A 62 10.95 -2.45 15.34
CA THR A 62 10.04 -2.42 16.49
C THR A 62 9.08 -1.23 16.42
N GLU A 63 9.56 -0.03 16.06
CA GLU A 63 8.69 1.14 15.85
C GLU A 63 7.75 0.96 14.66
N PHE A 64 8.24 0.41 13.55
CA PHE A 64 7.42 0.15 12.37
C PHE A 64 6.27 -0.81 12.68
N TYR A 65 6.58 -1.97 13.27
CA TYR A 65 5.57 -2.95 13.64
C TYR A 65 4.68 -2.44 14.77
N GLY A 66 5.20 -1.74 15.77
CA GLY A 66 4.40 -1.14 16.85
C GLY A 66 3.34 -0.16 16.33
N ARG A 67 3.71 0.71 15.38
CA ARG A 67 2.76 1.61 14.70
C ARG A 67 1.71 0.84 13.90
N ARG A 68 2.12 -0.24 13.23
CA ARG A 68 1.21 -1.07 12.43
C ARG A 68 0.21 -1.84 13.29
N VAL A 69 0.67 -2.42 14.39
CA VAL A 69 -0.16 -3.14 15.37
C VAL A 69 -1.21 -2.20 15.96
N ARG A 70 -0.81 -0.99 16.40
CA ARG A 70 -1.74 0.02 16.94
C ARG A 70 -2.79 0.50 15.94
N ARG A 71 -2.55 0.35 14.63
CA ARG A 71 -3.49 0.69 13.57
C ARG A 71 -4.46 -0.44 13.21
N ILE A 72 -4.07 -1.69 13.42
CA ILE A 72 -4.87 -2.88 13.03
C ILE A 72 -5.67 -3.42 14.22
N LEU A 73 -5.11 -3.39 15.43
CA LEU A 73 -5.82 -3.88 16.61
C LEU A 73 -7.00 -2.94 16.94
N PRO A 74 -8.18 -3.51 17.26
CA PRO A 74 -9.30 -2.73 17.77
C PRO A 74 -8.92 -2.08 19.11
N ALA A 75 -9.47 -0.89 19.34
CA ALA A 75 -9.22 -0.07 20.53
C ALA A 75 -9.77 -0.70 21.82
#